data_AF-A0A537JHA3-F1
#
_entry.id   AF-A0A537JHA3-F1
#
_cell.length_a   1.000
_cell.length_b   1.000
_cell.length_c   1.000
_cell.angle_alpha   90.00
_cell.angle_beta   90.00
_cell.angle_gamma   90.00
#
_symmetry.space_group_name_H-M   'P 1'
#
loop_
_entity.id
_entity.type
_entity.pdbx_description
1 polymer ?
#
loop_
_entity_poly.entity_id
_entity_poly.type
_entity_poly.pdbx_seq_one_letter_code
_entity_poly.pdbx_strand_id
1 'polypeptide(L)'
;MGTGGPSVGVNYISGSSQAVQSMTLPLRAVPQGARALFIDDFLRGGGTARGVYDLMREFQAEIVGIGVLIETTQPREKLVDRYVSLLAFDGADEAEGLIRISPSRWASGDPAR
;
A
#
# COMPACT_ATOMS: atom_id res chain seq x y z
N MET A 1 0.42 13.62 29.27
CA MET A 1 1.02 14.48 28.23
C MET A 1 2.33 13.82 27.80
N GLY A 2 2.33 13.15 26.64
CA GLY A 2 3.50 12.43 26.14
C GLY A 2 4.47 13.36 25.43
N THR A 3 5.75 13.19 25.69
CA THR A 3 6.88 13.91 25.09
C THR A 3 7.08 13.51 23.63
N GLY A 4 6.27 14.06 22.72
CA GLY A 4 6.41 13.89 21.28
C GLY A 4 6.59 15.26 20.62
N GLY A 5 7.73 15.48 19.97
CA GLY A 5 7.89 16.64 19.08
C GLY A 5 6.81 16.65 17.98
N PRO A 6 6.71 17.74 17.19
CA PRO A 6 5.66 17.90 16.20
C PRO A 6 5.57 16.72 15.22
N SER A 7 4.34 16.34 14.88
CA SER A 7 4.02 15.22 13.99
C SER A 7 3.06 15.65 12.89
N VAL A 8 3.16 14.97 11.75
CA VAL A 8 2.25 15.11 10.61
C VAL A 8 1.44 13.83 10.50
N GLY A 9 0.15 13.96 10.20
CA GLY A 9 -0.70 12.81 9.98
C GLY A 9 -1.65 13.03 8.81
N VAL A 10 -2.04 11.92 8.19
CA VAL A 10 -3.03 11.89 7.11
C VAL A 10 -4.12 10.89 7.44
N ASN A 11 -5.30 11.15 6.91
CA ASN A 11 -6.42 10.21 6.97
C ASN A 11 -6.57 9.55 5.60
N TYR A 12 -6.79 8.25 5.60
CA TYR A 12 -7.03 7.47 4.39
C TYR A 12 -8.09 6.40 4.64
N ILE A 13 -8.65 5.84 3.56
CA ILE A 13 -9.62 4.75 3.66
C ILE A 13 -8.86 3.43 3.60
N SER A 14 -8.96 2.62 4.65
CA SER A 14 -8.36 1.28 4.64
C SER A 14 -9.12 0.36 3.70
N GLY A 15 -8.37 -0.35 2.84
CA GLY A 15 -8.92 -1.34 1.93
C GLY A 15 -9.42 -2.62 2.62
N SER A 16 -9.08 -2.84 3.90
CA SER A 16 -9.54 -4.02 4.65
C SER A 16 -10.84 -3.79 5.42
N SER A 17 -11.02 -2.60 6.01
CA SER A 17 -12.18 -2.29 6.86
C SER A 17 -13.16 -1.29 6.26
N GLN A 18 -12.86 -0.71 5.08
CA GLN A 18 -13.58 0.44 4.50
C GLN A 18 -13.75 1.61 5.47
N ALA A 19 -12.97 1.65 6.55
CA ALA A 19 -13.02 2.68 7.57
C ALA A 19 -11.93 3.73 7.30
N VAL A 20 -12.19 4.95 7.76
CA VAL A 20 -11.16 5.98 7.86
C VAL A 20 -10.15 5.56 8.91
N GLN A 21 -8.89 5.52 8.52
CA GLN A 21 -7.74 5.26 9.38
C GLN A 21 -6.82 6.48 9.34
N SER A 22 -6.08 6.69 10.43
CA SER A 22 -5.10 7.78 10.53
C SER A 22 -3.70 7.20 10.66
N MET A 23 -2.75 7.75 9.89
CA MET A 23 -1.31 7.48 10.03
C MET A 23 -0.64 8.75 10.52
N THR A 24 0.32 8.63 11.44
CA THR A 24 1.06 9.78 11.98
C THR A 24 2.54 9.46 12.04
N LEU A 25 3.38 10.40 11.58
CA LEU A 25 4.83 10.33 11.67
C LEU A 25 5.39 11.59 12.37
N PRO A 26 6.42 11.46 13.21
CA PRO A 26 7.17 12.62 13.70
C PRO A 26 7.79 13.41 12.53
N LEU A 27 7.83 14.75 12.60
CA LEU A 27 8.39 15.60 11.53
C LEU A 27 9.84 15.24 11.15
N ARG A 28 10.60 14.68 12.09
CA ARG A 28 11.99 14.26 11.88
C ARG A 28 12.16 12.87 11.27
N ALA A 29 11.07 12.13 11.05
CA ALA A 29 11.14 10.73 10.62
C ALA A 29 11.56 10.58 9.16
N VAL A 30 11.20 11.54 8.31
CA VAL A 30 11.48 11.51 6.88
C VAL A 30 12.19 12.81 6.48
N PRO A 31 13.43 12.75 5.96
CA PRO A 31 14.11 13.92 5.44
C PRO A 31 13.40 14.51 4.22
N GLN A 32 13.41 15.84 4.10
CA GLN A 32 12.95 16.53 2.89
C GLN A 32 13.71 16.02 1.66
N GLY A 33 13.00 15.76 0.56
CA GLY A 33 13.57 15.25 -0.69
C GLY A 33 13.99 13.78 -0.63
N ALA A 34 13.64 13.05 0.43
CA ALA A 34 13.89 11.61 0.50
C ALA A 34 13.19 10.88 -0.64
N ARG A 35 13.87 9.84 -1.16
CA ARG A 35 13.31 8.91 -2.14
C ARG A 35 13.06 7.59 -1.43
N ALA A 36 11.80 7.19 -1.33
CA ALA A 36 11.35 6.07 -0.52
C ALA A 36 10.68 4.98 -1.37
N LEU A 37 10.89 3.73 -0.98
CA LEU A 37 10.20 2.56 -1.53
C LEU A 37 9.17 2.11 -0.49
N PHE A 38 7.89 2.10 -0.85
CA PHE A 38 6.85 1.61 0.05
C PHE A 38 6.73 0.08 -0.08
N ILE A 39 6.76 -0.62 1.06
CA ILE A 39 6.61 -2.08 1.12
C ILE A 39 5.46 -2.44 2.04
N ASP A 40 4.56 -3.30 1.57
CA ASP A 40 3.42 -3.80 2.33
C ASP A 40 3.21 -5.30 2.12
N ASP A 41 2.44 -5.94 3.00
CA ASP A 41 2.11 -7.36 2.85
C ASP A 41 1.02 -7.59 1.79
N PHE A 42 -0.02 -6.73 1.74
CA PHE A 42 -1.23 -7.04 1.00
C PHE A 42 -1.90 -5.80 0.37
N LEU A 43 -1.99 -5.77 -0.96
CA LEU A 43 -2.66 -4.71 -1.72
C LEU A 43 -4.07 -5.11 -2.14
N ARG A 44 -5.08 -4.53 -1.48
CA ARG A 44 -6.51 -4.65 -1.87
C ARG A 44 -6.88 -3.60 -2.90
N GLY A 45 -7.64 -2.57 -2.50
CA GLY A 45 -8.00 -1.44 -3.37
C GLY A 45 -6.93 -0.36 -3.50
N GLY A 46 -5.81 -0.46 -2.77
CA GLY A 46 -4.74 0.53 -2.80
C GLY A 46 -4.88 1.73 -1.85
N GLY A 47 -5.89 1.72 -0.97
CA GLY A 47 -6.15 2.83 -0.02
C GLY A 47 -4.97 3.13 0.92
N THR A 48 -4.36 2.09 1.50
CA THR A 48 -3.17 2.22 2.36
C THR A 48 -1.99 2.83 1.60
N ALA A 49 -1.67 2.29 0.43
CA ALA A 49 -0.59 2.79 -0.42
C ALA A 49 -0.83 4.26 -0.81
N ARG A 50 -2.08 4.63 -1.10
CA ARG A 50 -2.45 6.03 -1.38
C ARG A 50 -2.26 6.93 -0.16
N GLY A 51 -2.69 6.49 1.02
CA GLY A 51 -2.47 7.22 2.27
C GLY A 51 -0.98 7.46 2.55
N VAL A 52 -0.14 6.46 2.36
CA VAL A 52 1.32 6.59 2.51
C VAL A 52 1.90 7.54 1.47
N TYR A 53 1.42 7.47 0.22
CA TYR A 53 1.84 8.41 -0.83
C TYR A 53 1.52 9.86 -0.46
N ASP A 54 0.29 10.13 0.00
CA ASP A 54 -0.14 11.46 0.42
C ASP A 54 0.66 11.92 1.66
N LEU A 55 0.93 11.03 2.62
CA LEU A 55 1.81 11.32 3.77
C LEU A 55 3.21 11.72 3.33
N MET A 56 3.85 10.98 2.42
CA MET A 56 5.21 11.30 1.99
C MET A 56 5.27 12.67 1.29
N ARG A 57 4.22 13.07 0.58
CA ARG A 57 4.13 14.41 -0.03
C ARG A 57 4.12 15.53 1.00
N GLU A 58 3.49 15.34 2.15
CA GLU A 58 3.55 16.30 3.27
C GLU A 58 4.97 16.48 3.80
N PHE A 59 5.80 15.44 3.71
CA PHE A 59 7.23 15.48 4.04
C PHE A 59 8.12 15.94 2.87
N GLN A 60 7.53 16.33 1.73
CA GLN A 60 8.23 16.63 0.49
C GLN A 60 9.19 15.50 0.07
N ALA A 61 8.79 14.26 0.35
CA ALA A 61 9.47 13.05 -0.06
C ALA A 61 8.74 12.40 -1.24
N GLU A 62 9.47 11.62 -2.02
CA GLU A 62 8.99 10.94 -3.21
C GLU A 62 8.90 9.43 -2.95
N ILE A 63 7.73 8.84 -3.17
CA ILE A 63 7.62 7.39 -3.33
C ILE A 63 8.06 7.03 -4.75
N VAL A 64 9.22 6.39 -4.87
CA VAL A 64 9.79 5.99 -6.17
C VAL A 64 9.30 4.63 -6.66
N GLY A 65 8.61 3.89 -5.80
CA GLY A 65 8.00 2.61 -6.13
C GLY A 65 7.19 2.05 -4.97
N ILE A 66 6.34 1.08 -5.30
CA ILE A 66 5.55 0.31 -4.34
C ILE A 66 5.82 -1.16 -4.60
N GLY A 67 6.19 -1.91 -3.56
CA GLY A 67 6.33 -3.37 -3.60
C GLY A 67 5.39 -4.02 -2.60
N VAL A 68 4.66 -5.03 -3.01
CA VAL A 68 3.75 -5.77 -2.12
C VAL A 68 3.94 -7.27 -2.30
N LEU A 69 3.70 -8.05 -1.25
CA LEU A 69 3.79 -9.51 -1.38
C LEU A 69 2.59 -10.04 -2.18
N ILE A 70 1.37 -9.66 -1.82
CA ILE A 70 0.14 -10.15 -2.43
C ILE A 70 -0.73 -8.98 -2.91
N GLU A 71 -1.30 -9.08 -4.11
CA GLU A 71 -2.39 -8.20 -4.57
C GLU A 71 -3.70 -8.97 -4.69
N THR A 72 -4.85 -8.32 -4.52
CA THR A 72 -6.13 -8.91 -4.94
C THR A 72 -6.37 -8.68 -6.42
N THR A 73 -7.01 -9.60 -7.12
CA THR A 73 -7.39 -9.37 -8.53
C THR A 73 -8.64 -8.48 -8.68
N GLN A 74 -9.38 -8.26 -7.58
CA GLN A 74 -10.50 -7.33 -7.51
C GLN A 74 -10.37 -6.34 -6.34
N PRO A 75 -10.67 -5.04 -6.52
CA PRO A 75 -11.01 -4.40 -7.81
C PRO A 75 -9.82 -4.44 -8.77
N ARG A 76 -10.08 -4.43 -10.09
CA ARG A 76 -9.03 -4.43 -11.12
C ARG A 76 -8.25 -3.12 -11.11
N GLU A 77 -8.98 -2.00 -11.02
CA GLU A 77 -8.38 -0.68 -10.86
C GLU A 77 -8.05 -0.45 -9.39
N LYS A 78 -6.80 -0.10 -9.12
CA LYS A 78 -6.29 0.26 -7.79
C LYS A 78 -6.18 1.77 -7.70
N LEU A 79 -6.16 2.30 -6.47
CA LEU A 79 -5.91 3.73 -6.22
C LEU A 79 -4.46 4.17 -6.49
N VAL A 80 -3.60 3.26 -6.94
CA VAL A 80 -2.18 3.48 -7.24
C VAL A 80 -1.81 2.74 -8.53
N ASP A 81 -1.10 3.43 -9.42
CA ASP A 81 -0.88 2.95 -10.80
C ASP A 81 0.50 2.29 -11.02
N ARG A 82 1.38 2.30 -10.00
CA ARG A 82 2.76 1.81 -10.11
C ARG A 82 3.18 1.01 -8.88
N TYR A 83 2.84 -0.28 -8.90
CA TYR A 83 3.29 -1.23 -7.89
C TYR A 83 3.77 -2.54 -8.52
N VAL A 84 4.59 -3.27 -7.77
CA VAL A 84 5.01 -4.62 -8.08
C VAL A 84 4.46 -5.54 -6.99
N SER A 85 3.79 -6.61 -7.40
CA SER A 85 3.32 -7.70 -6.54
C SER A 85 4.09 -8.98 -6.85
N LEU A 86 4.21 -9.91 -5.90
CA LEU A 86 4.75 -11.25 -6.18
C LEU A 86 3.64 -12.29 -6.43
N LEU A 87 2.52 -12.15 -5.71
CA LEU A 87 1.39 -13.08 -5.77
C LEU A 87 0.10 -12.32 -6.07
N ALA A 88 -0.82 -12.97 -6.78
CA ALA A 88 -2.18 -12.50 -7.00
C ALA A 88 -3.16 -13.42 -6.25
N PHE A 89 -4.10 -12.82 -5.53
CA PHE A 89 -5.16 -13.47 -4.78
C PHE A 89 -6.50 -13.30 -5.49
N ASP A 90 -7.12 -14.42 -5.85
CA ASP A 90 -8.38 -14.51 -6.61
C ASP A 90 -9.62 -14.77 -5.75
N GLY A 91 -9.44 -14.92 -4.45
CA GLY A 91 -10.53 -15.20 -3.51
C GLY A 91 -10.31 -16.49 -2.72
N ALA A 92 -11.20 -16.69 -1.75
CA ALA A 92 -11.28 -17.91 -0.97
C ALA A 92 -12.67 -18.54 -1.16
N ASP A 93 -12.68 -19.87 -1.22
CA ASP A 93 -13.90 -20.68 -1.13
C ASP A 93 -14.00 -21.16 0.32
N GLU A 94 -14.81 -20.46 1.12
CA GLU A 94 -14.94 -20.75 2.56
C GLU A 94 -15.61 -22.09 2.84
N ALA A 95 -16.48 -22.56 1.94
CA ALA A 95 -17.17 -23.84 2.09
C ALA A 95 -16.19 -25.02 1.95
N GLU A 96 -15.27 -24.92 0.99
CA GLU A 96 -14.26 -25.93 0.70
C GLU A 96 -12.94 -25.69 1.46
N GLY A 97 -12.80 -24.55 2.15
CA GLY A 97 -11.55 -24.16 2.82
C GLY A 97 -10.39 -23.92 1.86
N LEU A 98 -10.67 -23.51 0.62
CA LEU A 98 -9.66 -23.33 -0.43
C LEU A 98 -9.34 -21.85 -0.66
N ILE A 99 -8.06 -21.55 -0.91
CA ILE A 99 -7.59 -20.21 -1.29
C ILE A 99 -7.01 -20.27 -2.70
N ARG A 100 -7.42 -19.36 -3.57
CA ARG A 100 -6.91 -19.25 -4.94
C ARG A 100 -5.83 -18.16 -4.99
N ILE A 101 -4.58 -18.60 -5.17
CA ILE A 101 -3.41 -17.73 -5.35
C ILE A 101 -2.65 -18.18 -6.59
N SER A 102 -2.11 -17.22 -7.35
CA SER A 102 -1.20 -17.45 -8.46
C SER A 102 0.01 -16.52 -8.35
N PRO A 103 1.10 -16.76 -9.10
CA PRO A 103 2.09 -15.73 -9.36
C PRO A 103 1.41 -14.48 -9.93
N SER A 104 1.90 -13.30 -9.56
CA SER A 104 1.44 -12.06 -10.17
C SER A 104 1.87 -11.96 -11.63
N ARG A 105 1.33 -10.97 -12.34
CA ARG A 105 1.78 -10.60 -13.69
C ARG A 105 3.28 -10.33 -13.75
N TRP A 106 3.78 -9.53 -12.82
CA TRP A 106 5.20 -9.19 -12.74
C TRP A 106 6.07 -10.43 -12.47
N ALA A 107 5.68 -11.26 -11.49
CA ALA A 107 6.42 -12.48 -11.15
C ALA A 107 6.41 -13.54 -12.26
N SER A 108 5.38 -13.53 -13.12
CA SER A 108 5.28 -14.41 -14.29
C SER A 108 6.09 -13.92 -15.49
N GLY A 109 6.77 -12.77 -15.39
CA GLY A 109 7.53 -12.18 -16.50
C GLY A 109 6.68 -11.39 -17.51
N ASP A 110 5.43 -11.07 -17.18
CA ASP A 110 4.52 -10.23 -17.97
C ASP A 110 4.16 -8.94 -17.20
N PRO A 111 5.12 -8.04 -16.92
CA PRO A 111 4.83 -6.81 -16.20
C PRO A 111 3.89 -5.90 -17.00
N ALA A 112 2.85 -5.37 -16.35
CA ALA A 112 2.04 -4.31 -16.92
C ALA A 112 2.95 -3.08 -17.20
N ARG A 113 2.79 -2.49 -18.39
CA ARG A 113 3.55 -1.31 -18.85
C ARG A 113 3.15 -0.04 -18.12
#